data_AF-A0A8B7E225-F1
#
_entry.id   AF-A0A8B7E225-F1
#
_cell.length_a   1.000
_cell.length_b   1.000
_cell.length_c   1.000
_cell.angle_alpha   90.00
_cell.angle_beta   90.00
_cell.angle_gamma   90.00
#
_symmetry.space_group_name_H-M   'P 1'
#
loop_
_entity.id
_entity.type
_entity.pdbx_description
1 polymer ?
#
loop_
_entity_poly.entity_id
_entity_poly.type
_entity_poly.pdbx_seq_one_letter_code
_entity_poly.pdbx_strand_id
1 'polypeptide(L)'
;MDFFATKIQSVYRGYICRKQIKKAHRAITLLKKTYLEKKKDQEQKKLDQRLEKEKIHYETLKKRQLFFDSRQKTLQAIESIPAGTVDDFFYSLQNEAAKKIQAVWVGYKTRTILNSQVPHLIRTKAAILIQRTVRKWLEKIRRKKHDTLAELLPSGLSDERKVELQCLIGNIRERFQVSNISDEDLKVIHEKSFNMLNAHVSNLKQIRRKDAHRRALLAHLQVQNQQFSLLPSLKDVNSVHVEQLSSRATPIIIAARQAHVDYMKSLNQPWWKKNINKNRRRRIKEEELKKKDRRRRIKEEELKKKNRRRRIKEEELKMKDRRRRIKEEELKKKN
;
A
#
# COMPACT_ATOMS: atom_id res chain seq x y z
N MET A 1 32.75 -57.64 13.70
CA MET A 1 31.67 -56.63 13.62
C MET A 1 32.20 -55.18 13.73
N ASP A 2 33.36 -54.93 14.36
CA ASP A 2 33.85 -53.56 14.65
C ASP A 2 34.45 -52.79 13.47
N PHE A 3 34.87 -53.47 12.41
CA PHE A 3 35.48 -52.84 11.22
C PHE A 3 34.50 -51.92 10.47
N PHE A 4 33.22 -52.32 10.38
CA PHE A 4 32.21 -51.51 9.70
C PHE A 4 31.82 -50.28 10.54
N ALA A 5 31.70 -50.44 11.86
CA ALA A 5 31.41 -49.35 12.77
C ALA A 5 32.53 -48.30 12.79
N THR A 6 33.79 -48.73 12.85
CA THR A 6 34.96 -47.82 12.79
C THR A 6 35.06 -47.09 11.46
N LYS A 7 34.76 -47.76 10.34
CA LYS A 7 34.71 -47.12 9.00
C LYS A 7 33.60 -46.08 8.87
N ILE A 8 32.40 -46.35 9.41
CA ILE A 8 31.30 -45.37 9.44
C ILE A 8 31.66 -44.18 10.32
N GLN A 9 32.22 -44.42 11.51
CA GLN A 9 32.63 -43.37 12.44
C GLN A 9 33.73 -42.46 11.87
N SER A 10 34.73 -43.02 11.16
CA SER A 10 35.80 -42.23 10.56
C SER A 10 35.29 -41.33 9.44
N VAL A 11 34.38 -41.83 8.59
CA VAL A 11 33.71 -41.04 7.56
C VAL A 11 32.89 -39.90 8.17
N TYR A 12 32.14 -40.17 9.24
CA TYR A 12 31.32 -39.18 9.94
C TYR A 12 32.17 -38.09 10.62
N ARG A 13 33.23 -38.48 11.34
CA ARG A 13 34.20 -37.54 11.94
C ARG A 13 34.84 -36.65 10.86
N GLY A 14 35.22 -37.24 9.73
CA GLY A 14 35.73 -36.50 8.57
C GLY A 14 34.71 -35.52 7.97
N TYR A 15 33.44 -35.91 7.88
CA TYR A 15 32.36 -35.02 7.44
C TYR A 15 32.17 -33.81 8.37
N ILE A 16 32.15 -34.03 9.70
CA ILE A 16 32.05 -32.95 10.69
C ILE A 16 33.23 -31.99 10.55
N CYS A 17 34.46 -32.50 10.48
CA CYS A 17 35.66 -31.69 10.33
C CYS A 17 35.61 -30.81 9.06
N ARG A 18 35.30 -31.41 7.89
CA ARG A 18 35.14 -30.65 6.63
C ARG A 18 34.03 -29.60 6.72
N LYS A 19 32.94 -29.88 7.43
CA LYS A 19 31.85 -28.91 7.66
C LYS A 19 32.31 -27.74 8.54
N GLN A 20 33.09 -28.01 9.59
CA GLN A 20 33.68 -26.97 10.44
C GLN A 20 34.68 -26.11 9.67
N ILE A 21 35.57 -26.70 8.88
CA ILE A 21 36.53 -25.97 8.03
C ILE A 21 35.80 -25.07 7.03
N LYS A 22 34.75 -25.57 6.36
CA LYS A 22 33.93 -24.74 5.46
C LYS A 22 33.28 -23.56 6.18
N LYS A 23 32.83 -23.74 7.42
CA LYS A 23 32.27 -22.67 8.26
C LYS A 23 33.34 -21.65 8.63
N ALA A 24 34.53 -22.10 9.02
CA ALA A 24 35.67 -21.25 9.34
C ALA A 24 36.14 -20.42 8.13
N HIS A 25 36.28 -21.04 6.96
CA HIS A 25 36.63 -20.34 5.72
C HIS A 25 35.62 -19.23 5.38
N ARG A 26 34.31 -19.53 5.47
CA ARG A 26 33.27 -18.51 5.25
C ARG A 26 33.39 -17.34 6.23
N ALA A 27 33.66 -17.63 7.51
CA ALA A 27 33.86 -16.59 8.52
C ALA A 27 35.09 -15.72 8.22
N ILE A 28 36.21 -16.32 7.82
CA ILE A 28 37.44 -15.59 7.44
C ILE A 28 37.20 -14.74 6.19
N THR A 29 36.52 -15.27 5.17
CA THR A 29 36.19 -14.50 3.97
C THR A 29 35.30 -13.31 4.31
N LEU A 30 34.30 -13.49 5.18
CA LEU A 30 33.45 -12.40 5.64
C LEU A 30 34.25 -11.35 6.42
N LEU A 31 35.11 -11.78 7.34
CA LEU A 31 35.99 -10.88 8.11
C LEU A 31 36.87 -10.05 7.17
N LYS A 32 37.56 -10.69 6.21
CA LYS A 32 38.38 -10.00 5.20
C LYS A 32 37.57 -8.98 4.42
N LYS A 33 36.38 -9.35 3.94
CA LYS A 33 35.49 -8.44 3.20
C LYS A 33 35.13 -7.22 4.05
N THR A 34 34.63 -7.44 5.27
CA THR A 34 34.23 -6.34 6.17
C THR A 34 35.38 -5.42 6.56
N TYR A 35 36.58 -5.98 6.76
CA TYR A 35 37.78 -5.21 7.05
C TYR A 35 38.20 -4.34 5.86
N LEU A 36 38.21 -4.91 4.65
CA LEU A 36 38.56 -4.18 3.43
C LEU A 36 37.55 -3.08 3.12
N GLU A 37 36.25 -3.33 3.29
CA GLU A 37 35.20 -2.31 3.16
C GLU A 37 35.42 -1.17 4.17
N LYS A 38 35.65 -1.51 5.45
CA LYS A 38 35.92 -0.51 6.50
C LYS A 38 37.19 0.31 6.22
N LYS A 39 38.24 -0.32 5.70
CA LYS A 39 39.49 0.35 5.32
C LYS A 39 39.24 1.34 4.17
N LYS A 40 38.51 0.91 3.13
CA LYS A 40 38.11 1.77 2.01
C LYS A 40 37.28 2.97 2.47
N ASP A 41 36.31 2.74 3.36
CA ASP A 41 35.49 3.82 3.91
C ASP A 41 36.32 4.82 4.72
N GLN A 42 37.32 4.35 5.47
CA GLN A 42 38.25 5.21 6.20
C GLN A 42 39.12 6.05 5.26
N GLU A 43 39.64 5.45 4.19
CA GLU A 43 40.43 6.16 3.18
C GLU A 43 39.59 7.21 2.46
N GLN A 44 38.35 6.87 2.07
CA GLN A 44 37.40 7.81 1.48
C GLN A 44 37.09 8.97 2.42
N LYS A 45 36.78 8.70 3.70
CA LYS A 45 36.55 9.77 4.68
C LYS A 45 37.75 10.70 4.84
N LYS A 46 38.98 10.16 4.84
CA LYS A 46 40.20 10.99 4.89
C LYS A 46 40.36 11.84 3.63
N LEU A 47 40.05 11.29 2.45
CA LEU A 47 40.09 12.02 1.19
C LEU A 47 39.05 13.15 1.18
N ASP A 48 37.81 12.85 1.57
CA ASP A 48 36.73 13.82 1.66
C ASP A 48 37.08 14.96 2.62
N GLN A 49 37.68 14.64 3.77
CA GLN A 49 38.16 15.64 4.72
C GLN A 49 39.28 16.53 4.15
N ARG A 50 40.19 15.98 3.34
CA ARG A 50 41.24 16.75 2.68
C ARG A 50 40.65 17.68 1.63
N LEU A 51 39.78 17.16 0.77
CA LEU A 51 39.07 17.95 -0.24
C LEU A 51 38.27 19.08 0.39
N GLU A 52 37.59 18.83 1.51
CA GLU A 52 36.82 19.86 2.21
C GLU A 52 37.74 20.96 2.78
N LYS A 53 38.89 20.60 3.35
CA LYS A 53 39.89 21.58 3.81
C LYS A 53 40.46 22.40 2.66
N GLU A 54 40.77 21.77 1.53
CA GLU A 54 41.25 22.45 0.32
C GLU A 54 40.20 23.42 -0.23
N LYS A 55 38.92 23.02 -0.27
CA LYS A 55 37.82 23.91 -0.65
C LYS A 55 37.72 25.12 0.26
N ILE A 56 37.72 24.92 1.58
CA ILE A 56 37.68 26.01 2.56
C ILE A 56 38.88 26.96 2.37
N HIS A 57 40.07 26.40 2.16
CA HIS A 57 41.27 27.18 1.91
C HIS A 57 41.15 28.01 0.62
N TYR A 58 40.72 27.40 -0.47
CA TYR A 58 40.49 28.07 -1.75
C TYR A 58 39.44 29.19 -1.63
N GLU A 59 38.32 28.95 -0.95
CA GLU A 59 37.29 29.96 -0.69
C GLU A 59 37.86 31.13 0.13
N THR A 60 38.72 30.85 1.10
CA THR A 60 39.38 31.87 1.91
C THR A 60 40.30 32.75 1.08
N LEU A 61 41.13 32.13 0.22
CA LEU A 61 41.99 32.86 -0.71
C LEU A 61 41.18 33.72 -1.68
N LYS A 62 40.10 33.16 -2.24
CA LYS A 62 39.20 33.87 -3.14
C LYS A 62 38.54 35.08 -2.46
N LYS A 63 38.09 34.95 -1.21
CA LYS A 63 37.56 36.08 -0.42
C LYS A 63 38.61 37.18 -0.22
N ARG A 64 39.85 36.78 0.08
CA ARG A 64 40.97 37.72 0.24
C ARG A 64 41.27 38.46 -1.07
N GLN A 65 41.30 37.76 -2.20
CA GLN A 65 41.47 38.37 -3.53
C GLN A 65 40.35 39.37 -3.83
N LEU A 66 39.08 38.97 -3.66
CA LEU A 66 37.94 39.87 -3.88
C LEU A 66 37.99 41.11 -2.98
N PHE A 67 38.46 40.98 -1.75
CA PHE A 67 38.65 42.10 -0.84
C PHE A 67 39.72 43.07 -1.36
N PHE A 68 40.86 42.55 -1.81
CA PHE A 68 41.91 43.36 -2.43
C PHE A 68 41.42 44.06 -3.70
N ASP A 69 40.78 43.33 -4.62
CA ASP A 69 40.24 43.88 -5.87
C ASP A 69 39.22 44.99 -5.60
N SER A 70 38.33 44.79 -4.62
CA SER A 70 37.36 45.80 -4.22
C SER A 70 38.05 47.06 -3.69
N ARG A 71 39.07 46.89 -2.84
CA ARG A 71 39.81 48.02 -2.27
C ARG A 71 40.61 48.78 -3.33
N GLN A 72 41.21 48.06 -4.27
CA GLN A 72 41.92 48.68 -5.40
C GLN A 72 40.96 49.51 -6.27
N LYS A 73 39.77 48.98 -6.58
CA LYS A 73 38.74 49.73 -7.30
C LYS A 73 38.30 51.00 -6.57
N THR A 74 38.16 50.94 -5.24
CA THR A 74 37.83 52.14 -4.45
C THR A 74 38.95 53.17 -4.49
N LEU A 75 40.22 52.75 -4.45
CA LEU A 75 41.37 53.66 -4.55
C LEU A 75 41.44 54.32 -5.93
N GLN A 76 41.30 53.54 -7.00
CA GLN A 76 41.25 54.06 -8.38
C GLN A 76 40.11 55.06 -8.58
N ALA A 77 38.95 54.81 -7.97
CA ALA A 77 37.83 55.76 -8.00
C ALA A 77 38.21 57.08 -7.30
N ILE A 78 38.80 57.02 -6.10
CA ILE A 78 39.23 58.20 -5.35
C ILE A 78 40.30 59.00 -6.10
N GLU A 79 41.27 58.32 -6.73
CA GLU A 79 42.32 58.95 -7.55
C GLU A 79 41.76 59.75 -8.74
N SER A 80 40.61 59.35 -9.28
CA SER A 80 39.97 60.01 -10.43
C SER A 80 39.04 61.18 -10.08
N ILE A 81 38.64 61.30 -8.81
CA ILE A 81 37.60 62.25 -8.36
C ILE A 81 38.25 63.51 -7.77
N PRO A 82 37.69 64.72 -8.01
CA PRO A 82 38.17 65.96 -7.38
C PRO A 82 38.08 65.91 -5.85
N ALA A 83 39.08 66.46 -5.16
CA ALA A 83 39.21 66.42 -3.70
C ALA A 83 37.96 66.92 -2.94
N GLY A 84 37.29 67.96 -3.43
CA GLY A 84 36.08 68.50 -2.80
C GLY A 84 34.83 67.61 -2.89
N THR A 85 34.83 66.59 -3.75
CA THR A 85 33.69 65.68 -3.98
C THR A 85 33.90 64.28 -3.38
N VAL A 86 35.02 64.07 -2.69
CA VAL A 86 35.39 62.77 -2.10
C VAL A 86 34.41 62.36 -0.99
N ASP A 87 33.92 63.31 -0.20
CA ASP A 87 32.97 63.04 0.90
C ASP A 87 31.60 62.57 0.38
N ASP A 88 31.11 63.17 -0.71
CA ASP A 88 29.86 62.75 -1.36
C ASP A 88 29.96 61.32 -1.90
N PHE A 89 31.12 60.96 -2.46
CA PHE A 89 31.41 59.59 -2.89
C PHE A 89 31.34 58.61 -1.71
N PHE A 90 32.02 58.88 -0.60
CA PHE A 90 31.95 58.01 0.58
C PHE A 90 30.54 57.92 1.18
N TYR A 91 29.78 59.02 1.19
CA TYR A 91 28.40 59.03 1.64
C TYR A 91 27.50 58.13 0.77
N SER A 92 27.66 58.19 -0.56
CA SER A 92 26.94 57.30 -1.50
C SER A 92 27.28 55.83 -1.28
N LEU A 93 28.56 55.51 -1.05
CA LEU A 93 29.06 54.17 -0.83
C LEU A 93 28.54 53.58 0.49
N GLN A 94 28.49 54.41 1.54
CA GLN A 94 27.89 54.08 2.82
C GLN A 94 26.39 53.79 2.69
N ASN A 95 25.66 54.60 1.92
CA ASN A 95 24.24 54.39 1.64
C ASN A 95 23.99 53.10 0.86
N GLU A 96 24.82 52.79 -0.13
CA GLU A 96 24.71 51.54 -0.90
C GLU A 96 25.02 50.32 -0.01
N ALA A 97 26.05 50.41 0.85
CA ALA A 97 26.37 49.39 1.83
C ALA A 97 25.22 49.18 2.84
N ALA A 98 24.63 50.28 3.35
CA ALA A 98 23.49 50.23 4.26
C ALA A 98 22.29 49.52 3.61
N LYS A 99 21.96 49.84 2.35
CA LYS A 99 20.91 49.16 1.58
C LYS A 99 21.17 47.66 1.45
N LYS A 100 22.42 47.25 1.15
CA LYS A 100 22.81 45.83 1.06
C LYS A 100 22.66 45.11 2.41
N ILE A 101 23.14 45.72 3.50
CA ILE A 101 23.05 45.16 4.86
C ILE A 101 21.57 45.00 5.27
N GLN A 102 20.76 46.04 5.04
CA GLN A 102 19.32 46.01 5.32
C GLN A 102 18.61 44.92 4.51
N ALA A 103 18.92 44.77 3.22
CA ALA A 103 18.35 43.71 2.38
C ALA A 103 18.70 42.31 2.90
N VAL A 104 19.95 42.08 3.28
CA VAL A 104 20.38 40.81 3.90
C VAL A 104 19.64 40.57 5.22
N TRP A 105 19.49 41.59 6.06
CA TRP A 105 18.77 41.49 7.34
C TRP A 105 17.29 41.15 7.17
N VAL A 106 16.60 41.83 6.26
CA VAL A 106 15.19 41.52 5.92
C VAL A 106 15.07 40.08 5.42
N GLY A 107 16.01 39.65 4.57
CA GLY A 107 16.09 38.26 4.11
C GLY A 107 16.40 37.26 5.24
N TYR A 108 17.24 37.62 6.20
CA TYR A 108 17.51 36.80 7.37
C TYR A 108 16.24 36.65 8.21
N LYS A 109 15.61 37.76 8.60
CA LYS A 109 14.39 37.79 9.41
C LYS A 109 13.27 36.92 8.82
N THR A 110 13.01 37.04 7.53
CA THR A 110 11.99 36.24 6.83
C THR A 110 12.32 34.74 6.84
N ARG A 111 13.57 34.37 6.56
CA ARG A 111 14.03 32.97 6.62
C ARG A 111 13.99 32.40 8.03
N THR A 112 14.29 33.18 9.05
CA THR A 112 14.23 32.74 10.46
C THR A 112 12.79 32.39 10.85
N ILE A 113 11.82 33.23 10.47
CA ILE A 113 10.40 32.97 10.67
C ILE A 113 9.97 31.71 9.91
N LEU A 114 10.36 31.57 8.64
CA LEU A 114 10.00 30.38 7.85
C LEU A 114 10.64 29.10 8.41
N ASN A 115 11.91 29.15 8.81
CA ASN A 115 12.63 28.02 9.40
C ASN A 115 12.00 27.56 10.71
N SER A 116 11.41 28.47 11.51
CA SER A 116 10.65 28.06 12.70
C SER A 116 9.43 27.19 12.36
N GLN A 117 8.86 27.34 11.16
CA GLN A 117 7.68 26.59 10.69
C GLN A 117 8.04 25.27 10.00
N VAL A 118 9.25 25.15 9.43
CA VAL A 118 9.71 23.96 8.70
C VAL A 118 9.58 22.66 9.51
N PRO A 119 9.97 22.57 10.79
CA PRO A 119 9.80 21.34 11.58
C PRO A 119 8.34 20.89 11.68
N HIS A 120 7.40 21.82 11.84
CA HIS A 120 5.98 21.52 11.88
C HIS A 120 5.48 21.00 10.52
N LEU A 121 5.94 21.60 9.42
CA LEU A 121 5.61 21.13 8.07
C LEU A 121 6.16 19.72 7.79
N ILE A 122 7.35 19.39 8.29
CA ILE A 122 7.93 18.05 8.18
C ILE A 122 7.10 17.05 8.98
N ARG A 123 6.76 17.37 10.23
CA ARG A 123 5.92 16.52 11.10
C ARG A 123 4.54 16.26 10.49
N THR A 124 3.89 17.29 9.97
CA THR A 124 2.57 17.15 9.32
C THR A 124 2.64 16.34 8.03
N LYS A 125 3.65 16.57 7.18
CA LYS A 125 3.89 15.73 5.99
C LYS A 125 4.13 14.27 6.36
N ALA A 126 4.96 14.00 7.36
CA ALA A 126 5.22 12.65 7.84
C ALA A 126 3.93 11.98 8.37
N ALA A 127 3.14 12.69 9.18
CA ALA A 127 1.86 12.20 9.69
C ALA A 127 0.88 11.86 8.56
N ILE A 128 0.76 12.73 7.54
CA ILE A 128 -0.08 12.47 6.36
C ILE A 128 0.39 11.21 5.63
N LEU A 129 1.70 11.03 5.47
CA LEU A 129 2.26 9.87 4.80
C LEU A 129 1.95 8.58 5.56
N ILE A 130 2.18 8.56 6.88
CA ILE A 130 1.85 7.43 7.76
C ILE A 130 0.34 7.13 7.72
N GLN A 131 -0.51 8.14 7.83
CA GLN A 131 -1.96 7.95 7.76
C GLN A 131 -2.39 7.36 6.41
N ARG A 132 -1.81 7.84 5.31
CA ARG A 132 -2.09 7.32 3.96
C ARG A 132 -1.67 5.87 3.81
N THR A 133 -0.48 5.50 4.28
CA THR A 133 0.01 4.12 4.18
C THR A 133 -0.83 3.17 5.03
N VAL A 134 -1.16 3.54 6.27
CA VAL A 134 -2.04 2.74 7.14
C VAL A 134 -3.43 2.58 6.54
N ARG A 135 -4.03 3.65 6.01
CA ARG A 135 -5.34 3.57 5.33
C ARG A 135 -5.31 2.61 4.14
N LYS A 136 -4.25 2.64 3.33
CA LYS A 136 -4.08 1.69 2.20
C LYS A 136 -3.94 0.25 2.70
N TRP A 137 -3.17 0.02 3.76
CA TRP A 137 -3.00 -1.30 4.36
C TRP A 137 -4.33 -1.85 4.91
N LEU A 138 -5.08 -1.03 5.65
CA LEU A 138 -6.41 -1.40 6.15
C LEU A 138 -7.38 -1.72 5.00
N GLU A 139 -7.32 -0.96 3.91
CA GLU A 139 -8.15 -1.23 2.73
C GLU A 139 -7.76 -2.57 2.07
N LYS A 140 -6.46 -2.88 2.00
CA LYS A 140 -5.98 -4.19 1.52
C LYS A 140 -6.49 -5.34 2.38
N ILE A 141 -6.52 -5.17 3.71
CA ILE A 141 -7.09 -6.16 4.63
C ILE A 141 -8.60 -6.32 4.41
N ARG A 142 -9.35 -5.22 4.28
CA ARG A 142 -10.80 -5.28 4.01
C ARG A 142 -11.11 -5.99 2.69
N ARG A 143 -10.36 -5.68 1.63
CA ARG A 143 -10.49 -6.34 0.33
C ARG A 143 -10.23 -7.83 0.45
N LYS A 144 -9.12 -8.25 1.08
CA LYS A 144 -8.87 -9.67 1.33
C LYS A 144 -10.02 -10.37 2.04
N LYS A 145 -10.60 -9.76 3.09
CA LYS A 145 -11.77 -10.31 3.78
C LYS A 145 -13.00 -10.39 2.88
N HIS A 146 -13.25 -9.35 2.09
CA HIS A 146 -14.36 -9.33 1.14
C HIS A 146 -14.18 -10.40 0.04
N ASP A 147 -12.98 -10.52 -0.51
CA ASP A 147 -12.62 -11.50 -1.54
C ASP A 147 -12.75 -12.92 -0.99
N THR A 148 -12.31 -13.19 0.25
CA THR A 148 -12.54 -14.51 0.88
C THR A 148 -14.01 -14.83 1.05
N LEU A 149 -14.86 -13.84 1.37
CA LEU A 149 -16.30 -14.05 1.48
C LEU A 149 -16.92 -14.28 0.10
N ALA A 150 -16.55 -13.49 -0.90
CA ALA A 150 -16.99 -13.67 -2.28
C ALA A 150 -16.53 -15.02 -2.87
N GLU A 151 -15.35 -15.52 -2.46
CA GLU A 151 -14.83 -16.85 -2.78
C GLU A 151 -15.63 -17.99 -2.11
N LEU A 152 -16.40 -17.73 -1.06
CA LEU A 152 -17.26 -18.72 -0.41
C LEU A 152 -18.70 -18.68 -0.94
N LEU A 153 -19.21 -17.51 -1.36
CA LEU A 153 -20.57 -17.37 -1.85
C LEU A 153 -20.78 -18.08 -3.21
N PRO A 154 -21.76 -18.98 -3.35
CA PRO A 154 -22.10 -19.59 -4.64
C PRO A 154 -22.36 -18.54 -5.72
N SER A 155 -21.83 -18.78 -6.94
CA SER A 155 -22.07 -17.91 -8.08
C SER A 155 -23.53 -17.99 -8.53
N GLY A 156 -24.18 -16.85 -8.77
CA GLY A 156 -25.56 -16.78 -9.26
C GLY A 156 -26.65 -16.73 -8.18
N LEU A 157 -26.28 -16.60 -6.91
CA LEU A 157 -27.23 -16.42 -5.80
C LEU A 157 -27.75 -14.97 -5.75
N SER A 158 -28.56 -14.57 -6.74
CA SER A 158 -29.34 -13.32 -6.75
C SER A 158 -30.35 -13.31 -5.62
N ASP A 159 -30.81 -12.14 -5.17
CA ASP A 159 -31.82 -12.05 -4.12
C ASP A 159 -33.14 -12.73 -4.55
N GLU A 160 -33.51 -12.64 -5.83
CA GLU A 160 -34.64 -13.38 -6.43
C GLU A 160 -34.48 -14.90 -6.30
N ARG A 161 -33.30 -15.41 -6.65
CA ARG A 161 -32.99 -16.85 -6.57
C ARG A 161 -32.99 -17.35 -5.12
N LYS A 162 -32.65 -16.51 -4.14
CA LYS A 162 -32.75 -16.86 -2.72
C LYS A 162 -34.20 -17.06 -2.28
N VAL A 163 -35.09 -16.18 -2.74
CA VAL A 163 -36.54 -16.28 -2.46
C VAL A 163 -37.10 -17.55 -3.08
N GLU A 164 -36.74 -17.86 -4.34
CA GLU A 164 -37.13 -19.12 -5.00
C GLU A 164 -36.67 -20.36 -4.22
N LEU A 165 -35.39 -20.38 -3.80
CA LEU A 165 -34.83 -21.50 -3.03
C LEU A 165 -35.48 -21.63 -1.66
N GLN A 166 -35.78 -20.50 -0.99
CA GLN A 166 -36.51 -20.51 0.28
C GLN A 166 -37.92 -21.08 0.11
N CYS A 167 -38.63 -20.71 -0.96
CA CYS A 167 -39.94 -21.25 -1.27
C CYS A 167 -39.87 -22.75 -1.56
N LEU A 168 -38.87 -23.21 -2.33
CA LEU A 168 -38.63 -24.63 -2.59
C LEU A 168 -38.34 -25.41 -1.30
N ILE A 169 -37.50 -24.86 -0.42
CA ILE A 169 -37.18 -25.47 0.88
C ILE A 169 -38.44 -25.56 1.75
N GLY A 170 -39.28 -24.52 1.76
CA GLY A 170 -40.58 -24.53 2.45
C GLY A 170 -41.47 -25.66 1.93
N ASN A 171 -41.68 -25.73 0.62
CA ASN A 171 -42.51 -26.75 -0.02
C ASN A 171 -41.98 -28.18 0.19
N ILE A 172 -40.66 -28.37 0.33
CA ILE A 172 -40.06 -29.68 0.64
C ILE A 172 -40.29 -30.03 2.11
N ARG A 173 -40.14 -29.07 3.04
CA ARG A 173 -40.39 -29.29 4.47
C ARG A 173 -41.86 -29.58 4.77
N GLU A 174 -42.78 -28.96 4.05
CA GLU A 174 -44.21 -29.24 4.17
C GLU A 174 -44.57 -30.63 3.64
N ARG A 175 -43.95 -31.05 2.53
CA ARG A 175 -44.15 -32.39 1.96
C ARG A 175 -43.51 -33.51 2.76
N PHE A 176 -42.37 -33.24 3.39
CA PHE A 176 -41.65 -34.21 4.22
C PHE A 176 -41.57 -33.67 5.65
N GLN A 177 -42.57 -33.99 6.46
CA GLN A 177 -42.53 -33.71 7.89
C GLN A 177 -41.36 -34.51 8.52
N VAL A 178 -40.54 -33.81 9.30
CA VAL A 178 -39.37 -34.40 9.95
C VAL A 178 -39.88 -35.36 11.02
N SER A 179 -39.50 -36.64 10.95
CA SER A 179 -39.78 -37.62 12.01
C SER A 179 -39.11 -37.18 13.33
N ASN A 180 -39.61 -37.65 14.47
CA ASN A 180 -38.97 -37.42 15.77
C ASN A 180 -37.61 -38.16 15.79
N ILE A 181 -36.56 -37.49 15.30
CA ILE A 181 -35.18 -37.98 15.32
C ILE A 181 -34.65 -37.82 16.75
N SER A 182 -34.02 -38.87 17.27
CA SER A 182 -33.34 -38.82 18.57
C SER A 182 -32.23 -37.77 18.57
N ASP A 183 -31.97 -37.10 19.70
CA ASP A 183 -30.92 -36.08 19.81
C ASP A 183 -29.53 -36.61 19.41
N GLU A 184 -29.26 -37.88 19.72
CA GLU A 184 -28.01 -38.55 19.35
C GLU A 184 -27.87 -38.71 17.83
N ASP A 185 -28.93 -39.11 17.15
CA ASP A 185 -28.96 -39.26 15.69
C ASP A 185 -28.87 -37.90 14.99
N LEU A 186 -29.50 -36.87 15.57
CA LEU A 186 -29.43 -35.50 15.07
C LEU A 186 -28.00 -34.96 15.14
N LYS A 187 -27.28 -35.28 16.22
CA LYS A 187 -25.86 -34.92 16.38
C LYS A 187 -24.98 -35.60 15.33
N VAL A 188 -25.19 -36.89 15.05
CA VAL A 188 -24.47 -37.62 14.00
C VAL A 188 -24.74 -37.01 12.61
N ILE A 189 -26.00 -36.67 12.30
CA ILE A 189 -26.35 -36.00 11.04
C ILE A 189 -25.70 -34.62 10.96
N HIS A 190 -25.70 -33.86 12.05
CA HIS A 190 -25.08 -32.55 12.10
C HIS A 190 -23.56 -32.65 11.86
N GLU A 191 -22.86 -33.56 12.53
CA GLU A 191 -21.43 -33.80 12.32
C GLU A 191 -21.13 -34.24 10.89
N LYS A 192 -21.93 -35.15 10.33
CA LYS A 192 -21.80 -35.58 8.93
C LYS A 192 -21.96 -34.41 7.95
N SER A 193 -23.02 -33.62 8.12
CA SER A 193 -23.29 -32.45 7.27
C SER A 193 -22.20 -31.37 7.41
N PHE A 194 -21.69 -31.14 8.61
CA PHE A 194 -20.59 -30.23 8.89
C PHE A 194 -19.29 -30.69 8.23
N ASN A 195 -18.97 -31.99 8.31
CA ASN A 195 -17.80 -32.57 7.65
C ASN A 195 -17.89 -32.44 6.12
N MET A 196 -19.07 -32.69 5.54
CA MET A 196 -19.32 -32.48 4.10
C MET A 196 -19.14 -31.01 3.70
N LEU A 197 -19.67 -30.08 4.50
CA LEU A 197 -19.50 -28.64 4.25
C LEU A 197 -18.03 -28.24 4.34
N ASN A 198 -17.29 -28.71 5.34
CA ASN A 198 -15.86 -28.42 5.50
C ASN A 198 -15.02 -28.96 4.35
N ALA A 199 -15.29 -30.19 3.89
CA ALA A 199 -14.65 -30.77 2.71
C ALA A 199 -14.92 -29.92 1.46
N HIS A 200 -16.17 -29.48 1.26
CA HIS A 200 -16.55 -28.62 0.15
C HIS A 200 -15.86 -27.25 0.23
N VAL A 201 -15.88 -26.57 1.37
CA VAL A 201 -15.23 -25.26 1.59
C VAL A 201 -13.73 -25.34 1.38
N SER A 202 -13.09 -26.41 1.83
CA SER A 202 -11.64 -26.61 1.66
C SER A 202 -11.26 -26.80 0.19
N ASN A 203 -12.10 -27.51 -0.59
CA ASN A 203 -11.86 -27.78 -2.00
C ASN A 203 -12.40 -26.70 -2.95
N LEU A 204 -13.21 -25.76 -2.44
CA LEU A 204 -13.96 -24.76 -3.20
C LEU A 204 -13.07 -23.93 -4.11
N LYS A 205 -11.88 -23.55 -3.63
CA LYS A 205 -10.90 -22.78 -4.40
C LYS A 205 -10.39 -23.55 -5.62
N GLN A 206 -10.17 -24.86 -5.48
CA GLN A 206 -9.71 -25.71 -6.59
C GLN A 206 -10.83 -25.95 -7.59
N ILE A 207 -12.06 -26.16 -7.11
CA ILE A 207 -13.25 -26.27 -7.96
C ILE A 207 -13.44 -24.99 -8.78
N ARG A 208 -13.40 -23.81 -8.15
CA ARG A 208 -13.53 -22.53 -8.86
C ARG A 208 -12.42 -22.27 -9.86
N ARG A 209 -11.18 -22.70 -9.58
CA ARG A 209 -10.07 -22.62 -10.54
C ARG A 209 -10.34 -23.50 -11.77
N LYS A 210 -10.79 -24.74 -11.57
CA LYS A 210 -11.19 -25.64 -12.65
C LYS A 210 -12.37 -25.07 -13.44
N ASP A 211 -13.36 -24.49 -12.77
CA ASP A 211 -14.51 -23.86 -13.42
C ASP A 211 -14.13 -22.60 -14.20
N ALA A 212 -13.25 -21.76 -13.67
CA ALA A 212 -12.73 -20.60 -14.38
C ALA A 212 -11.94 -21.03 -15.62
N HIS A 213 -11.13 -22.09 -15.52
CA HIS A 213 -10.42 -22.67 -16.65
C HIS A 213 -11.41 -23.22 -17.70
N ARG A 214 -12.44 -23.96 -17.28
CA ARG A 214 -13.48 -24.46 -18.18
C ARG A 214 -14.22 -23.31 -18.88
N ARG A 215 -14.59 -22.27 -18.15
CA ARG A 215 -15.24 -21.07 -18.72
C ARG A 215 -14.34 -20.36 -19.73
N ALA A 216 -13.05 -20.21 -19.43
CA ALA A 216 -12.09 -19.64 -20.37
C ALA A 216 -11.92 -20.51 -21.63
N LEU A 217 -11.91 -21.83 -21.48
CA LEU A 217 -11.85 -22.77 -22.60
C LEU A 217 -13.12 -22.69 -23.47
N LEU A 218 -14.29 -22.66 -22.85
CA LEU A 218 -15.56 -22.49 -23.56
C LEU A 218 -15.62 -21.17 -24.33
N ALA A 219 -15.20 -20.06 -23.69
CA ALA A 219 -15.11 -18.77 -24.37
C ALA A 219 -14.12 -18.81 -25.54
N HIS A 220 -12.99 -19.50 -25.39
CA HIS A 220 -12.03 -19.69 -26.48
C HIS A 220 -12.65 -20.47 -27.65
N LEU A 221 -13.29 -21.61 -27.38
CA LEU A 221 -13.97 -22.41 -28.40
C LEU A 221 -15.08 -21.61 -29.10
N GLN A 222 -15.84 -20.81 -28.36
CA GLN A 222 -16.86 -19.92 -28.93
C GLN A 222 -16.25 -18.88 -29.87
N VAL A 223 -15.13 -18.26 -29.49
CA VAL A 223 -14.41 -17.31 -30.36
C VAL A 223 -13.86 -17.99 -31.61
N GLN A 224 -13.29 -19.18 -31.48
CA GLN A 224 -12.83 -19.96 -32.64
C GLN A 224 -13.98 -20.32 -33.57
N ASN A 225 -15.13 -20.72 -33.03
CA ASN A 225 -16.31 -21.03 -33.83
C ASN A 225 -16.84 -19.80 -34.59
N GLN A 226 -16.84 -18.63 -33.93
CA GLN A 226 -17.17 -17.36 -34.59
C GLN A 226 -16.15 -17.01 -35.68
N GLN A 227 -14.85 -17.26 -35.48
CA GLN A 227 -13.83 -17.08 -36.51
C GLN A 227 -14.09 -18.00 -37.72
N PHE A 228 -14.41 -19.27 -37.47
CA PHE A 228 -14.74 -20.21 -38.54
C PHE A 228 -15.98 -19.77 -39.33
N SER A 229 -16.97 -19.18 -38.66
CA SER A 229 -18.18 -18.64 -39.30
C SER A 229 -17.90 -17.41 -40.18
N LEU A 230 -16.80 -16.68 -39.92
CA LEU A 230 -16.42 -15.47 -40.63
C LEU A 230 -15.36 -15.71 -41.72
N LEU A 231 -14.95 -16.96 -41.94
CA LEU A 231 -13.96 -17.28 -42.97
C LEU A 231 -14.54 -17.14 -44.38
N PRO A 232 -13.75 -16.65 -45.35
CA PRO A 232 -14.14 -16.68 -46.76
C PRO A 232 -14.30 -18.12 -47.27
N SER A 233 -14.99 -18.28 -48.40
CA SER A 233 -15.07 -19.57 -49.11
C SER A 233 -13.67 -20.05 -49.52
N LEU A 234 -13.48 -21.37 -49.66
CA LEU A 234 -12.19 -22.01 -49.97
C LEU A 234 -11.49 -21.46 -51.23
N LYS A 235 -12.24 -20.81 -52.13
CA LYS A 235 -11.72 -20.17 -53.34
C LYS A 235 -10.99 -18.84 -53.07
N ASP A 236 -11.32 -18.15 -51.98
CA ASP A 236 -10.83 -16.80 -51.65
C ASP A 236 -9.80 -16.81 -50.51
N VAL A 237 -9.25 -17.98 -50.17
CA VAL A 237 -8.35 -18.15 -49.03
C VAL A 237 -6.95 -17.63 -49.36
N ASN A 238 -6.53 -16.60 -48.65
CA ASN A 238 -5.19 -16.01 -48.70
C ASN A 238 -4.29 -16.48 -47.54
N SER A 239 -2.97 -16.32 -47.66
CA SER A 239 -1.97 -16.73 -46.64
C SER A 239 -2.23 -16.13 -45.25
N VAL A 240 -2.79 -14.93 -45.20
CA VAL A 240 -3.17 -14.21 -43.98
C VAL A 240 -4.25 -14.96 -43.19
N HIS A 241 -5.18 -15.65 -43.85
CA HIS A 241 -6.23 -16.42 -43.19
C HIS A 241 -5.68 -17.70 -42.55
N VAL A 242 -4.64 -18.29 -43.14
CA VAL A 242 -3.93 -19.45 -42.59
C VAL A 242 -3.14 -19.07 -41.34
N GLU A 243 -2.46 -17.92 -41.35
CA GLU A 243 -1.74 -17.38 -40.18
C GLU A 243 -2.69 -17.00 -39.02
N GLN A 244 -3.90 -16.52 -39.34
CA GLN A 244 -4.93 -16.21 -38.35
C GLN A 244 -5.42 -17.46 -37.61
N LEU A 245 -5.47 -18.62 -38.28
CA LEU A 245 -5.93 -19.89 -37.70
C LEU A 245 -4.83 -20.69 -37.01
N SER A 246 -3.56 -20.51 -37.42
CA SER A 246 -2.44 -21.29 -36.89
C SER A 246 -1.90 -20.79 -35.54
N SER A 247 -2.18 -19.54 -35.15
CA SER A 247 -1.62 -18.95 -33.94
C SER A 247 -2.49 -19.20 -32.69
N ARG A 248 -1.89 -19.79 -31.64
CA ARG A 248 -2.53 -20.02 -30.33
C ARG A 248 -2.93 -18.72 -29.59
N ALA A 249 -2.49 -17.57 -30.10
CA ALA A 249 -2.69 -16.25 -29.51
C ALA A 249 -3.83 -15.44 -30.17
N THR A 250 -4.50 -15.93 -31.22
CA THR A 250 -5.52 -15.18 -31.97
C THR A 250 -6.63 -14.56 -31.11
N PRO A 251 -7.21 -15.26 -30.11
CA PRO A 251 -8.22 -14.66 -29.23
C PRO A 251 -7.67 -13.50 -28.39
N ILE A 252 -6.41 -13.61 -27.95
CA ILE A 252 -5.72 -12.58 -27.17
C ILE A 252 -5.41 -11.38 -28.07
N ILE A 253 -4.96 -11.63 -29.31
CA ILE A 253 -4.68 -10.60 -30.31
C ILE A 253 -5.97 -9.88 -30.69
N ILE A 254 -7.09 -10.59 -30.89
CA ILE A 254 -8.39 -9.98 -31.20
C ILE A 254 -8.90 -9.18 -30.00
N ALA A 255 -8.84 -9.71 -28.77
CA ALA A 255 -9.24 -8.97 -27.58
C ALA A 255 -8.39 -7.71 -27.37
N ALA A 256 -7.08 -7.80 -27.62
CA ALA A 256 -6.16 -6.67 -27.56
C ALA A 256 -6.44 -5.64 -28.66
N ARG A 257 -6.73 -6.09 -29.90
CA ARG A 257 -7.16 -5.23 -31.01
C ARG A 257 -8.48 -4.54 -30.71
N GLN A 258 -9.48 -5.26 -30.18
CA GLN A 258 -10.77 -4.70 -29.79
C GLN A 258 -10.60 -3.64 -28.69
N ALA A 259 -9.84 -3.96 -27.64
CA ALA A 259 -9.53 -3.02 -26.57
C ALA A 259 -8.78 -1.77 -27.06
N HIS A 260 -7.88 -1.95 -28.02
CA HIS A 260 -7.18 -0.85 -28.68
C HIS A 260 -8.11 -0.01 -29.56
N VAL A 261 -9.00 -0.63 -30.32
CA VAL A 261 -10.03 0.04 -31.13
C VAL A 261 -10.97 0.83 -30.23
N ASP A 262 -11.41 0.25 -29.10
CA ASP A 262 -12.26 0.94 -28.12
C ASP A 262 -11.53 2.10 -27.46
N TYR A 263 -10.24 1.93 -27.17
CA TYR A 263 -9.37 3.00 -26.69
C TYR A 263 -9.21 4.12 -27.72
N MET A 264 -8.96 3.80 -28.99
CA MET A 264 -8.86 4.77 -30.08
C MET A 264 -10.19 5.47 -30.35
N LYS A 265 -11.31 4.75 -30.31
CA LYS A 265 -12.66 5.33 -30.34
C LYS A 265 -12.89 6.29 -29.17
N SER A 266 -12.35 5.99 -27.98
CA SER A 266 -12.43 6.87 -26.81
C SER A 266 -11.58 8.13 -26.95
N LEU A 267 -10.41 8.02 -27.61
CA LEU A 267 -9.54 9.14 -27.95
C LEU A 267 -10.13 10.01 -29.07
N ASN A 268 -10.84 9.42 -30.03
CA ASN A 268 -11.48 10.14 -31.13
C ASN A 268 -12.90 10.63 -30.78
N GLN A 269 -13.36 10.46 -29.52
CA GLN A 269 -14.61 11.09 -29.10
C GLN A 269 -14.46 12.62 -29.07
N PRO A 270 -15.50 13.37 -29.49
CA PRO A 270 -15.57 14.81 -29.30
C PRO A 270 -15.41 15.20 -27.83
N TRP A 271 -14.84 16.39 -27.60
CA TRP A 271 -14.51 16.90 -26.27
C TRP A 271 -15.72 16.93 -25.32
N TRP A 272 -16.93 17.16 -25.82
CA TRP A 272 -18.16 17.17 -25.03
C TRP A 272 -18.55 15.79 -24.49
N LYS A 273 -18.42 14.71 -25.28
CA LYS A 273 -18.62 13.32 -24.79
C LYS A 273 -17.54 12.91 -23.78
N LYS A 274 -16.29 13.33 -23.98
CA LYS A 274 -15.21 13.13 -23.00
C LYS A 274 -15.51 13.84 -21.67
N ASN A 275 -16.02 15.06 -21.72
CA ASN A 275 -16.40 15.83 -20.54
C ASN A 275 -17.62 15.24 -19.81
N ILE A 276 -18.62 14.74 -20.53
CA ILE A 276 -19.76 14.02 -19.94
C ILE A 276 -19.27 12.77 -19.21
N ASN A 277 -18.39 11.97 -19.81
CA ASN A 277 -17.82 10.79 -19.15
C ASN A 277 -16.95 11.15 -17.94
N LYS A 278 -16.19 12.25 -18.01
CA LYS A 278 -15.40 12.77 -16.89
C LYS A 278 -16.28 13.27 -15.74
N ASN A 279 -17.36 13.98 -16.05
CA ASN A 279 -18.34 14.44 -15.07
C ASN A 279 -19.13 13.28 -14.46
N ARG A 280 -19.52 12.28 -15.25
CA ARG A 280 -20.16 11.06 -14.77
C ARG A 280 -19.25 10.29 -13.80
N ARG A 281 -17.96 10.14 -14.13
CA ARG A 281 -16.95 9.55 -13.23
C ARG A 281 -16.75 10.36 -11.95
N ARG A 282 -16.80 11.70 -12.01
CA ARG A 282 -16.74 12.57 -10.83
C ARG A 282 -17.98 12.40 -9.94
N ARG A 283 -19.18 12.39 -10.52
CA ARG A 283 -20.45 12.15 -9.81
C ARG A 283 -20.45 10.80 -9.09
N ILE A 284 -20.03 9.72 -9.76
CA ILE A 284 -19.94 8.39 -9.13
C ILE A 284 -18.98 8.40 -7.93
N LYS A 285 -17.81 9.04 -8.06
CA LYS A 285 -16.84 9.18 -6.96
C LYS A 285 -17.41 10.00 -5.80
N GLU A 286 -18.12 11.09 -6.08
CA GLU A 286 -18.77 11.89 -5.05
C GLU A 286 -19.87 11.12 -4.33
N GLU A 287 -20.68 10.34 -5.05
CA GLU A 287 -21.71 9.49 -4.45
C GLU A 287 -21.11 8.38 -3.58
N GLU A 288 -20.01 7.76 -4.00
CA GLU A 288 -19.29 6.78 -3.19
C GLU A 288 -18.73 7.40 -1.90
N LEU A 289 -18.18 8.61 -1.98
CA LEU A 289 -17.71 9.35 -0.80
C LEU A 289 -18.86 9.70 0.14
N LYS A 290 -19.99 10.20 -0.38
CA LYS A 290 -21.20 10.48 0.39
C LYS A 290 -21.73 9.22 1.08
N LYS A 291 -21.79 8.08 0.38
CA LYS A 291 -22.17 6.77 0.97
C LYS A 291 -21.21 6.35 2.08
N LYS A 292 -19.90 6.56 1.89
CA LYS A 292 -18.87 6.23 2.88
C LYS A 292 -19.00 7.08 4.15
N ASP A 293 -19.28 8.37 4.00
CA ASP A 293 -19.46 9.27 5.14
C ASP A 293 -20.78 9.01 5.88
N ARG A 294 -21.88 8.69 5.18
CA ARG A 294 -23.11 8.19 5.83
C ARG A 294 -22.86 6.94 6.66
N ARG A 295 -22.13 5.96 6.12
CA ARG A 295 -21.75 4.73 6.86
C ARG A 295 -20.90 5.02 8.09
N ARG A 296 -20.05 6.06 8.07
CA ARG A 296 -19.27 6.48 9.24
C ARG A 296 -20.15 7.08 10.32
N ARG A 297 -21.08 7.97 9.95
CA ARG A 297 -22.03 8.59 10.90
C ARG A 297 -22.88 7.54 11.61
N ILE A 298 -23.43 6.57 10.88
CA ILE A 298 -24.22 5.47 11.45
C ILE A 298 -23.40 4.67 12.47
N LYS A 299 -22.16 4.31 12.14
CA LYS A 299 -21.27 3.58 13.07
C LYS A 299 -20.95 4.36 14.33
N GLU A 300 -20.77 5.68 14.20
CA GLU A 300 -20.49 6.55 15.34
C GLU A 300 -21.72 6.64 16.28
N GLU A 301 -22.92 6.76 15.71
CA GLU A 301 -24.17 6.72 16.48
C GLU A 301 -24.39 5.38 17.19
N GLU A 302 -24.14 4.26 16.52
CA GLU A 302 -24.21 2.93 17.13
C GLU A 302 -23.25 2.80 18.31
N LEU A 303 -22.03 3.34 18.19
CA LEU A 303 -21.04 3.34 19.26
C LEU A 303 -21.51 4.18 20.46
N LYS A 304 -22.07 5.38 20.20
CA LYS A 304 -22.66 6.24 21.23
C LYS A 304 -23.80 5.53 21.96
N LYS A 305 -24.72 4.87 21.23
CA LYS A 305 -25.81 4.07 21.82
C LYS A 305 -25.26 2.93 22.69
N LYS A 306 -24.23 2.22 22.23
CA LYS A 306 -23.60 1.13 22.99
C LYS A 306 -22.95 1.64 24.29
N ASN A 307 -22.25 2.77 24.24
CA ASN A 307 -21.64 3.38 25.43
C ASN A 307 -22.69 3.85 26.43
N ARG A 308 -23.80 4.44 25.97
CA ARG A 308 -24.91 4.82 26.83
C ARG A 308 -25.51 3.61 27.56
N ARG A 309 -25.73 2.51 26.85
CA ARG A 309 -26.22 1.24 27.46
C ARG A 309 -25.26 0.69 28.51
N ARG A 310 -23.93 0.81 28.31
CA ARG A 310 -22.94 0.38 29.30
C ARG A 310 -23.00 1.22 30.57
N ARG A 311 -23.08 2.54 30.45
CA ARG A 311 -23.23 3.46 31.61
C ARG A 311 -24.46 3.13 32.44
N ILE A 312 -25.60 2.91 31.80
CA ILE A 312 -26.85 2.53 32.48
C ILE A 312 -26.66 1.23 33.26
N LYS A 313 -26.05 0.19 32.65
CA LYS A 313 -25.77 -1.08 33.33
C LYS A 313 -24.82 -0.93 34.52
N GLU A 314 -23.79 -0.10 34.40
CA GLU A 314 -22.87 0.19 35.51
C GLU A 314 -23.56 0.91 36.66
N GLU A 315 -24.45 1.86 36.36
CA GLU A 315 -25.27 2.56 37.37
C GLU A 315 -26.23 1.59 38.07
N GLU A 316 -26.90 0.70 37.32
CA GLU A 316 -27.77 -0.34 37.89
C GLU A 316 -27.01 -1.28 38.84
N LEU A 317 -25.79 -1.68 38.48
CA LEU A 317 -24.94 -2.52 39.35
C LEU A 317 -24.54 -1.78 40.62
N LYS A 318 -24.09 -0.51 40.50
CA LYS A 318 -23.78 0.33 41.67
C LYS A 318 -24.98 0.49 42.61
N MET A 319 -26.18 0.65 42.05
CA MET A 319 -27.42 0.73 42.84
C MET A 319 -27.74 -0.59 43.54
N LYS A 320 -27.55 -1.74 42.87
CA LYS A 320 -27.70 -3.06 43.50
C LYS A 320 -26.70 -3.28 44.64
N ASP A 321 -25.44 -2.89 44.45
CA ASP A 321 -24.41 -3.02 45.48
C ASP A 321 -24.68 -2.13 46.68
N ARG A 322 -25.14 -0.88 46.47
CA ARG A 322 -25.60 -0.01 47.57
C ARG A 322 -26.73 -0.65 48.36
N ARG A 323 -27.73 -1.22 47.68
CA ARG A 323 -28.85 -1.92 48.34
C ARG A 323 -28.37 -3.13 49.16
N ARG A 324 -27.36 -3.89 48.69
CA ARG A 324 -26.79 -5.01 49.45
C ARG A 324 -26.08 -4.54 50.72
N ARG A 325 -25.26 -3.48 50.63
CA ARG A 325 -24.57 -2.91 51.80
C ARG A 325 -25.54 -2.43 52.87
N ILE A 326 -26.61 -1.74 52.46
CA ILE A 326 -27.67 -1.30 53.39
C ILE A 326 -28.31 -2.51 54.10
N LYS A 327 -28.64 -3.58 53.37
CA LYS A 327 -29.19 -4.81 53.97
C LYS A 327 -28.21 -5.50 54.93
N GLU A 328 -26.91 -5.53 54.59
CA GLU A 328 -25.87 -6.08 55.48
C GLU A 328 -25.70 -5.25 56.75
N GLU A 329 -25.77 -3.91 56.65
CA GLU A 329 -25.75 -3.02 57.81
C GLU A 329 -27.00 -3.18 58.69
N GLU A 330 -28.18 -3.36 58.09
CA GLU A 330 -29.42 -3.65 58.84
C GLU A 330 -29.37 -5.00 59.58
N LEU A 331 -28.76 -6.03 58.97
CA LEU A 331 -28.57 -7.33 59.61
C LEU A 331 -27.57 -7.27 60.77
N LYS A 332 -26.48 -6.49 60.63
CA LYS A 332 -25.49 -6.27 61.69
C LYS A 332 -26.03 -5.48 62.89
N LYS A 333 -27.12 -4.74 62.73
CA LYS A 333 -27.80 -4.02 63.82
C LYS A 333 -28.85 -4.88 64.55
N LYS A 334 -29.15 -6.09 64.05
CA LYS A 334 -30.14 -7.01 64.61
C LYS A 334 -29.53 -8.19 65.38
N ASN A 335 -28.21 -8.37 65.28
CA ASN A 335 -27.41 -9.25 66.14
C ASN A 335 -26.62 -8.38 67.12
#